data_AF-Q7QEY6-F1
#
_entry.id   AF-Q7QEY6-F1
#
_cell.length_a   1.000
_cell.length_b   1.000
_cell.length_c   1.000
_cell.angle_alpha   90.00
_cell.angle_beta   90.00
_cell.angle_gamma   90.00
#
_symmetry.space_group_name_H-M   'P 1'
#
loop_
_entity.id
_entity.type
_entity.pdbx_description
1 polymer ?
#
loop_
_entity_poly.entity_id
_entity_poly.type
_entity_poly.pdbx_seq_one_letter_code
_entity_poly.pdbx_strand_id
1 'polypeptide(L)'
;MEYVFDVFFEECFDKMERSGLSSRAGRRDIISHLNSVISGCIQGRQTATTQLAVGLAVTSAIDYHNRMKGDNYEVCLMGKYHNVLYIALRITWDWGLEDSTIVRNLLDEIFKCEKTFERLFLGALFGCNAPHFIAGWKSDFNDQDENLRAVVFFLHHSAKARAIYPTYSYAYQRLRQTKFIDVPIESCGKASPLRVALQASAPDVVLILLRHGANPCPDDGGASPVLSLLEKLAECENRCYPFQLVSCLKLLLRTVRMVELPYKPHLYAVRREMFHAKYEALLEDGLLPPDQVYGVPTLKHTCRCLVRDVLRDNFQLPGGVLKLPLPRKMQKYIDLLD
;
A
#
# COMPACT_ATOMS: atom_id res chain seq x y z
N MET A 1 -17.12 21.42 -19.55
CA MET A 1 -16.33 21.43 -18.31
C MET A 1 -15.04 20.69 -18.57
N GLU A 2 -15.11 19.52 -19.20
CA GLU A 2 -13.98 18.81 -19.85
C GLU A 2 -13.03 19.75 -20.62
N TYR A 3 -13.52 20.49 -21.63
CA TYR A 3 -12.72 21.48 -22.37
C TYR A 3 -11.97 22.51 -21.49
N VAL A 4 -12.51 22.88 -20.32
CA VAL A 4 -11.84 23.84 -19.43
C VAL A 4 -10.60 23.21 -18.79
N PHE A 5 -10.69 21.94 -18.41
CA PHE A 5 -9.55 21.22 -17.83
C PHE A 5 -8.51 20.85 -18.89
N ASP A 6 -8.92 20.51 -20.10
CA ASP A 6 -8.00 20.29 -21.21
C ASP A 6 -7.16 21.55 -21.49
N VAL A 7 -7.83 22.70 -21.66
CA VAL A 7 -7.16 23.99 -21.87
C VAL A 7 -6.26 24.34 -20.68
N PHE A 8 -6.71 24.08 -19.45
CA PHE A 8 -5.90 24.30 -18.25
C PHE A 8 -4.55 23.56 -18.32
N PHE A 9 -4.56 22.26 -18.61
CA PHE A 9 -3.32 21.46 -18.64
C PHE A 9 -2.42 21.85 -19.82
N GLU A 10 -3.00 22.12 -20.99
CA GLU A 10 -2.25 22.62 -22.14
C GLU A 10 -1.54 23.95 -21.81
N GLU A 11 -2.29 24.96 -21.39
CA GLU A 11 -1.72 26.30 -21.15
C GLU A 11 -0.76 26.34 -19.96
N CYS A 12 -1.07 25.63 -18.87
CA CYS A 12 -0.21 25.60 -17.69
C CYS A 12 1.11 24.90 -17.97
N PHE A 13 1.12 23.87 -18.80
CA PHE A 13 2.32 23.08 -19.05
C PHE A 13 3.08 23.50 -20.31
N ASP A 14 2.48 24.14 -21.30
CA ASP A 14 3.16 24.62 -22.51
C ASP A 14 4.40 25.47 -22.16
N LYS A 15 4.21 26.47 -21.27
CA LYS A 15 5.27 27.39 -20.83
C LYS A 15 6.16 26.85 -19.73
N MET A 16 5.86 25.67 -19.17
CA MET A 16 6.58 25.11 -18.04
C MET A 16 7.78 24.30 -18.51
N GLU A 17 8.93 24.46 -17.86
CA GLU A 17 10.07 23.56 -18.08
C GLU A 17 9.73 22.11 -17.74
N ARG A 18 10.40 21.15 -18.38
CA ARG A 18 10.16 19.71 -18.14
C ARG A 18 10.34 19.33 -16.66
N SER A 19 11.24 19.99 -15.94
CA SER A 19 11.52 19.82 -14.51
C SER A 19 10.60 20.63 -13.59
N GLY A 20 9.69 21.47 -14.11
CA GLY A 20 8.89 22.40 -13.30
C GLY A 20 8.07 21.74 -12.19
N LEU A 21 7.64 20.49 -12.40
CA LEU A 21 6.90 19.70 -11.41
C LEU A 21 7.76 18.75 -10.55
N SER A 22 9.08 18.85 -10.63
CA SER A 22 9.99 18.05 -9.78
C SER A 22 9.92 18.49 -8.31
N SER A 23 9.78 19.79 -8.08
CA SER A 23 9.67 20.36 -6.74
C SER A 23 8.25 20.23 -6.19
N ARG A 24 8.16 20.00 -4.87
CA ARG A 24 6.88 20.00 -4.16
C ARG A 24 6.17 21.36 -4.26
N ALA A 25 6.92 22.47 -4.22
CA ALA A 25 6.35 23.81 -4.32
C ALA A 25 5.63 24.01 -5.67
N GLY A 26 6.31 23.72 -6.78
CA GLY A 26 5.71 23.84 -8.11
C GLY A 26 4.46 22.98 -8.30
N ARG A 27 4.44 21.75 -7.73
CA ARG A 27 3.22 20.94 -7.75
C ARG A 27 2.09 21.53 -6.92
N ARG A 28 2.38 22.05 -5.71
CA ARG A 28 1.36 22.69 -4.86
C ARG A 28 0.75 23.93 -5.50
N ASP A 29 1.54 24.70 -6.26
CA ASP A 29 1.04 25.87 -6.98
C ASP A 29 0.02 25.45 -8.06
N ILE A 30 0.32 24.41 -8.83
CA ILE A 30 -0.62 23.87 -9.83
C ILE A 30 -1.84 23.24 -9.17
N ILE A 31 -1.68 22.51 -8.06
CA ILE A 31 -2.80 21.95 -7.29
C ILE A 31 -3.72 23.07 -6.78
N SER A 32 -3.16 24.16 -6.25
CA SER A 32 -3.92 25.32 -5.79
C SER A 32 -4.72 25.99 -6.91
N HIS A 33 -4.08 26.18 -8.06
CA HIS A 33 -4.74 26.75 -9.24
C HIS A 33 -5.86 25.82 -9.75
N LEU A 34 -5.60 24.52 -9.85
CA LEU A 34 -6.60 23.53 -10.28
C LEU A 34 -7.78 23.45 -9.30
N ASN A 35 -7.53 23.51 -7.99
CA ASN A 35 -8.60 23.59 -6.98
C ASN A 35 -9.50 24.81 -7.17
N SER A 36 -8.92 25.95 -7.55
CA SER A 36 -9.67 27.17 -7.86
C SER A 36 -10.53 27.00 -9.12
N VAL A 37 -9.99 26.37 -10.17
CA VAL A 37 -10.73 26.07 -11.42
C VAL A 37 -11.88 25.09 -11.18
N ILE A 38 -11.65 24.03 -10.40
CA ILE A 38 -12.68 23.06 -10.02
C ILE A 38 -13.80 23.77 -9.25
N SER A 39 -13.45 24.58 -8.25
CA SER A 39 -14.40 25.34 -7.45
C SER A 39 -15.24 26.30 -8.31
N GLY A 40 -14.59 27.02 -9.24
CA GLY A 40 -15.27 27.89 -10.19
C GLY A 40 -16.22 27.14 -11.12
N CYS A 41 -15.84 25.94 -11.58
CA CYS A 41 -16.71 25.10 -12.41
C CYS A 41 -17.96 24.61 -11.67
N ILE A 42 -17.83 24.29 -10.38
CA ILE A 42 -18.95 23.87 -9.51
C ILE A 42 -19.89 25.06 -9.27
N GLN A 43 -19.35 26.23 -8.93
CA GLN A 43 -20.16 27.41 -8.62
C GLN A 43 -20.84 28.00 -9.87
N GLY A 44 -20.16 27.98 -11.02
CA GLY A 44 -20.64 28.60 -12.25
C GLY A 44 -21.68 27.79 -13.03
N ARG A 45 -21.98 26.54 -12.63
CA ARG A 45 -22.92 25.66 -13.34
C ARG A 45 -23.85 24.95 -12.35
N GLN A 46 -25.14 25.30 -12.36
CA GLN A 46 -26.13 24.72 -11.44
C GLN A 46 -26.24 23.18 -11.48
N THR A 47 -25.90 22.54 -12.61
CA THR A 47 -25.96 21.07 -12.76
C THR A 47 -24.64 20.36 -12.44
N ALA A 48 -23.58 21.10 -12.09
CA ALA A 48 -22.27 20.53 -11.83
C ALA A 48 -22.18 20.00 -10.38
N THR A 49 -22.11 18.68 -10.23
CA THR A 49 -21.76 18.09 -8.93
C THR A 49 -20.24 18.12 -8.72
N THR A 50 -19.82 18.15 -7.46
CA THR A 50 -18.40 18.06 -7.08
C THR A 50 -17.74 16.83 -7.69
N GLN A 51 -18.38 15.66 -7.60
CA GLN A 51 -17.86 14.40 -8.12
C GLN A 51 -17.68 14.43 -9.64
N LEU A 52 -18.61 15.06 -10.38
CA LEU A 52 -18.48 15.23 -11.82
C LEU A 52 -17.30 16.15 -12.16
N ALA A 53 -17.18 17.31 -11.51
CA ALA A 53 -16.11 18.26 -11.79
C ALA A 53 -14.71 17.68 -11.51
N VAL A 54 -14.57 17.01 -10.37
CA VAL A 54 -13.31 16.36 -9.96
C VAL A 54 -13.00 15.18 -10.86
N GLY A 55 -13.99 14.35 -11.19
CA GLY A 55 -13.83 13.22 -12.11
C GLY A 55 -13.34 13.67 -13.49
N LEU A 56 -13.92 14.76 -14.02
CA LEU A 56 -13.46 15.35 -15.28
C LEU A 56 -12.04 15.93 -15.17
N ALA A 57 -11.70 16.63 -14.09
CA ALA A 57 -10.36 17.17 -13.89
C ALA A 57 -9.28 16.06 -13.85
N VAL A 58 -9.55 14.97 -13.13
CA VAL A 58 -8.64 13.82 -13.02
C VAL A 58 -8.53 13.08 -14.36
N THR A 59 -9.66 12.90 -15.06
CA THR A 59 -9.68 12.25 -16.38
C THR A 59 -8.91 13.09 -17.41
N SER A 60 -9.09 14.42 -17.41
CA SER A 60 -8.37 15.32 -18.33
C SER A 60 -6.85 15.30 -18.07
N ALA A 61 -6.41 15.15 -16.82
CA ALA A 61 -4.99 14.96 -16.49
C ALA A 61 -4.43 13.63 -17.04
N ILE A 62 -5.21 12.54 -16.94
CA ILE A 62 -4.87 11.24 -17.53
C ILE A 62 -4.79 11.34 -19.05
N ASP A 63 -5.76 12.01 -19.68
CA ASP A 63 -5.82 12.16 -21.12
C ASP A 63 -4.71 13.06 -21.65
N TYR A 64 -4.36 14.14 -20.94
CA TYR A 64 -3.19 14.94 -21.24
C TYR A 64 -1.90 14.09 -21.22
N HIS A 65 -1.70 13.29 -20.18
CA HIS A 65 -0.56 12.36 -20.12
C HIS A 65 -0.55 11.39 -21.31
N ASN A 66 -1.69 10.76 -21.60
CA ASN A 66 -1.83 9.79 -22.67
C ASN A 66 -1.58 10.38 -24.06
N ARG A 67 -2.06 11.60 -24.33
CA ARG A 67 -1.79 12.32 -25.58
C ARG A 67 -0.30 12.58 -25.76
N MET A 68 0.35 13.15 -24.75
CA MET A 68 1.79 13.44 -24.79
C MET A 68 2.65 12.17 -24.92
N LYS A 69 2.19 11.05 -24.37
CA LYS A 69 2.81 9.74 -24.52
C LYS A 69 2.59 9.15 -25.92
N GLY A 70 1.38 9.25 -26.46
CA GLY A 70 1.03 8.79 -27.81
C GLY A 70 1.83 9.53 -28.89
N ASP A 71 1.94 10.84 -28.76
CA ASP A 71 2.77 11.69 -29.62
C ASP A 71 4.27 11.35 -29.55
N ASN A 72 4.68 10.65 -28.49
CA ASN A 72 6.03 10.16 -28.27
C ASN A 72 6.13 8.62 -28.40
N TYR A 73 5.46 8.05 -29.41
CA TYR A 73 5.54 6.62 -29.76
C TYR A 73 5.18 5.68 -28.60
N GLU A 74 4.14 6.04 -27.82
CA GLU A 74 3.70 5.30 -26.64
C GLU A 74 4.72 5.25 -25.49
N VAL A 75 5.72 6.13 -25.50
CA VAL A 75 6.74 6.24 -24.45
C VAL A 75 6.49 7.49 -23.61
N CYS A 76 6.42 7.33 -22.29
CA CYS A 76 6.20 8.46 -21.41
C CYS A 76 7.41 9.41 -21.37
N LEU A 77 7.17 10.70 -21.59
CA LEU A 77 8.18 11.76 -21.58
C LEU A 77 8.69 12.15 -20.18
N MET A 78 8.19 11.56 -19.08
CA MET A 78 8.58 11.89 -17.71
C MET A 78 8.43 13.39 -17.38
N GLY A 79 8.98 13.84 -16.25
CA GLY A 79 8.95 15.26 -15.85
C GLY A 79 7.51 15.77 -15.73
N LYS A 80 7.23 16.98 -16.23
CA LYS A 80 5.90 17.61 -16.17
C LYS A 80 4.78 16.72 -16.74
N TYR A 81 5.06 16.02 -17.85
CA TYR A 81 4.08 15.19 -18.56
C TYR A 81 3.66 13.93 -17.78
N HIS A 82 4.52 13.45 -16.86
CA HIS A 82 4.21 12.34 -15.97
C HIS A 82 3.73 12.82 -14.61
N ASN A 83 4.35 13.88 -14.09
CA ASN A 83 4.06 14.41 -12.76
C ASN A 83 2.65 15.02 -12.65
N VAL A 84 1.99 15.33 -13.78
CA VAL A 84 0.54 15.62 -13.82
C VAL A 84 -0.30 14.51 -13.19
N LEU A 85 0.10 13.24 -13.32
CA LEU A 85 -0.61 12.12 -12.69
C LEU A 85 -0.55 12.20 -11.15
N TYR A 86 0.53 12.74 -10.57
CA TYR A 86 0.62 12.97 -9.13
C TYR A 86 -0.18 14.19 -8.66
N ILE A 87 -0.33 15.21 -9.51
CA ILE A 87 -1.30 16.29 -9.28
C ILE A 87 -2.71 15.72 -9.27
N ALA A 88 -3.08 14.90 -10.26
CA ALA A 88 -4.36 14.23 -10.31
C ALA A 88 -4.59 13.31 -9.10
N LEU A 89 -3.55 12.61 -8.65
CA LEU A 89 -3.58 11.78 -7.44
C LEU A 89 -3.91 12.63 -6.21
N ARG A 90 -3.26 13.78 -6.06
CA ARG A 90 -3.54 14.70 -4.96
C ARG A 90 -4.97 15.24 -5.02
N ILE A 91 -5.43 15.69 -6.19
CA ILE A 91 -6.79 16.21 -6.40
C ILE A 91 -7.85 15.14 -6.09
N THR A 92 -7.61 13.90 -6.53
CA THR A 92 -8.48 12.75 -6.25
C THR A 92 -8.72 12.58 -4.75
N TRP A 93 -7.64 12.71 -3.96
CA TRP A 93 -7.70 12.64 -2.49
C TRP A 93 -8.35 13.87 -1.86
N ASP A 94 -7.93 15.07 -2.22
CA ASP A 94 -8.39 16.34 -1.63
C ASP A 94 -9.91 16.49 -1.71
N TRP A 95 -10.50 16.02 -2.80
CA TRP A 95 -11.94 16.10 -3.03
C TRP A 95 -12.71 14.81 -2.75
N GLY A 96 -12.02 13.74 -2.34
CA GLY A 96 -12.65 12.44 -2.04
C GLY A 96 -13.44 11.89 -3.23
N LEU A 97 -12.79 11.74 -4.40
CA LEU A 97 -13.43 11.20 -5.60
C LEU A 97 -13.93 9.77 -5.36
N GLU A 98 -15.24 9.53 -5.52
CA GLU A 98 -15.89 8.27 -5.17
C GLU A 98 -15.81 7.20 -6.27
N ASP A 99 -15.62 7.61 -7.52
CA ASP A 99 -15.56 6.71 -8.68
C ASP A 99 -14.25 5.91 -8.70
N SER A 100 -14.31 4.68 -8.20
CA SER A 100 -13.17 3.75 -8.18
C SER A 100 -12.65 3.37 -9.57
N THR A 101 -13.42 3.57 -10.64
CA THR A 101 -12.98 3.33 -12.02
C THR A 101 -11.97 4.39 -12.44
N ILE A 102 -12.28 5.67 -12.20
CA ILE A 102 -11.37 6.78 -12.51
C ILE A 102 -10.11 6.66 -11.65
N VAL A 103 -10.25 6.39 -10.35
CA VAL A 103 -9.09 6.20 -9.45
C VAL A 103 -8.22 5.03 -9.91
N ARG A 104 -8.82 3.92 -10.34
CA ARG A 104 -8.07 2.79 -10.91
C ARG A 104 -7.34 3.19 -12.18
N ASN A 105 -7.98 3.87 -13.13
CA ASN A 105 -7.35 4.30 -14.37
C ASN A 105 -6.11 5.18 -14.11
N LEU A 106 -6.20 6.08 -13.11
CA LEU A 106 -5.07 6.88 -12.69
C LEU A 106 -3.89 6.01 -12.19
N LEU A 107 -4.17 5.03 -11.33
CA LEU A 107 -3.15 4.10 -10.82
C LEU A 107 -2.58 3.22 -11.95
N ASP A 108 -3.42 2.79 -12.90
CA ASP A 108 -3.00 2.02 -14.07
C ASP A 108 -2.00 2.82 -14.93
N GLU A 109 -2.24 4.12 -15.19
CA GLU A 109 -1.29 4.95 -15.93
C GLU A 109 0.02 5.21 -15.18
N ILE A 110 -0.04 5.44 -13.86
CA ILE A 110 1.17 5.55 -13.03
C ILE A 110 1.99 4.26 -13.13
N PHE A 111 1.36 3.10 -12.95
CA PHE A 111 2.04 1.82 -12.98
C PHE A 111 2.59 1.47 -14.36
N LYS A 112 1.87 1.79 -15.44
CA LYS A 112 2.35 1.56 -16.82
C LYS A 112 3.73 2.19 -17.04
N CYS A 113 3.95 3.37 -16.46
CA CYS A 113 5.19 4.13 -16.57
C CYS A 113 6.25 3.71 -15.54
N GLU A 114 5.90 3.63 -14.26
CA GLU A 114 6.87 3.46 -13.17
C GLU A 114 7.09 2.01 -12.75
N LYS A 115 6.14 1.11 -13.03
CA LYS A 115 6.11 -0.29 -12.55
C LYS A 115 6.14 -0.43 -11.02
N THR A 116 5.84 0.63 -10.28
CA THR A 116 5.75 0.66 -8.82
C THR A 116 4.77 1.76 -8.37
N PHE A 117 4.47 1.80 -7.07
CA PHE A 117 3.71 2.85 -6.40
C PHE A 117 4.49 3.49 -5.25
N GLU A 118 5.83 3.39 -5.26
CA GLU A 118 6.67 3.81 -4.14
C GLU A 118 6.43 5.26 -3.71
N ARG A 119 6.19 6.19 -4.65
CA ARG A 119 5.94 7.61 -4.33
C ARG A 119 4.70 7.83 -3.46
N LEU A 120 3.75 6.90 -3.48
CA LEU A 120 2.57 6.91 -2.62
C LEU A 120 2.84 6.25 -1.27
N PHE A 121 3.58 5.13 -1.24
CA PHE A 121 3.85 4.38 -0.01
C PHE A 121 4.97 4.98 0.87
N LEU A 122 6.03 5.53 0.27
CA LEU A 122 7.20 6.01 1.00
C LEU A 122 6.84 7.11 2.01
N GLY A 123 5.90 7.98 1.67
CA GLY A 123 5.42 9.04 2.57
C GLY A 123 4.71 8.50 3.81
N ALA A 124 3.97 7.39 3.67
CA ALA A 124 3.29 6.74 4.80
C ALA A 124 4.26 5.92 5.65
N LEU A 125 5.28 5.33 5.04
CA LEU A 125 6.28 4.49 5.72
C LEU A 125 7.35 5.30 6.46
N PHE A 126 7.80 6.42 5.88
CA PHE A 126 8.95 7.18 6.36
C PHE A 126 8.68 8.67 6.60
N GLY A 127 7.42 9.11 6.50
CA GLY A 127 7.04 10.51 6.60
C GLY A 127 7.42 11.33 5.37
N CYS A 128 7.35 12.66 5.46
CA CYS A 128 7.41 13.52 4.28
C CYS A 128 8.82 13.82 3.74
N ASN A 129 9.84 13.70 4.59
CA ASN A 129 11.20 14.16 4.25
C ASN A 129 12.10 13.03 3.72
N ALA A 130 12.03 11.85 4.34
CA ALA A 130 12.83 10.69 3.94
C ALA A 130 12.64 10.25 2.47
N PRO A 131 11.42 10.28 1.88
CA PRO A 131 11.22 9.87 0.49
C PRO A 131 12.08 10.64 -0.52
N HIS A 132 12.45 11.88 -0.22
CA HIS A 132 13.33 12.67 -1.08
C HIS A 132 14.74 12.07 -1.18
N PHE A 133 15.26 11.53 -0.08
CA PHE A 133 16.58 10.91 -0.05
C PHE A 133 16.57 9.50 -0.64
N ILE A 134 15.43 8.82 -0.58
CA ILE A 134 15.27 7.44 -1.04
C ILE A 134 14.98 7.37 -2.55
N ALA A 135 14.05 8.21 -3.04
CA ALA A 135 13.52 8.14 -4.39
C ALA A 135 13.54 9.48 -5.13
N GLY A 136 14.21 10.51 -4.59
CA GLY A 136 14.27 11.85 -5.18
C GLY A 136 12.95 12.61 -5.14
N TRP A 137 11.89 12.06 -4.54
CA TRP A 137 10.54 12.61 -4.57
C TRP A 137 10.06 13.03 -3.18
N LYS A 138 9.63 14.29 -3.03
CA LYS A 138 8.93 14.76 -1.83
C LYS A 138 7.44 14.49 -1.99
N SER A 139 6.83 13.87 -0.98
CA SER A 139 5.38 13.68 -0.93
C SER A 139 4.64 15.02 -0.96
N ASP A 140 3.48 15.07 -1.63
CA ASP A 140 2.62 16.25 -1.66
C ASP A 140 1.75 16.38 -0.40
N PHE A 141 1.59 15.30 0.38
CA PHE A 141 0.89 15.28 1.66
C PHE A 141 1.71 15.94 2.78
N ASN A 142 1.05 16.56 3.75
CA ASN A 142 1.66 17.46 4.74
C ASN A 142 2.49 16.72 5.79
N ASP A 143 2.01 15.58 6.26
CA ASP A 143 2.65 14.77 7.30
C ASP A 143 2.43 13.27 7.06
N GLN A 144 3.02 12.43 7.91
CA GLN A 144 2.92 10.98 7.79
C GLN A 144 1.48 10.47 7.95
N ASP A 145 0.67 11.11 8.80
CA ASP A 145 -0.73 10.73 9.03
C ASP A 145 -1.57 10.98 7.77
N GLU A 146 -1.41 12.14 7.13
CA GLU A 146 -2.11 12.44 5.89
C GLU A 146 -1.67 11.52 4.74
N ASN A 147 -0.37 11.18 4.65
CA ASN A 147 0.11 10.17 3.71
C ASN A 147 -0.57 8.82 3.95
N LEU A 148 -0.66 8.39 5.22
CA LEU A 148 -1.25 7.11 5.58
C LEU A 148 -2.76 7.07 5.27
N ARG A 149 -3.49 8.15 5.56
CA ARG A 149 -4.89 8.31 5.19
C ARG A 149 -5.08 8.27 3.67
N ALA A 150 -4.21 8.93 2.91
CA ALA A 150 -4.23 8.86 1.46
C ALA A 150 -3.98 7.45 0.94
N VAL A 151 -2.99 6.73 1.48
CA VAL A 151 -2.76 5.32 1.16
C VAL A 151 -4.02 4.48 1.43
N VAL A 152 -4.66 4.65 2.58
CA VAL A 152 -5.92 3.95 2.92
C VAL A 152 -7.03 4.20 1.89
N PHE A 153 -7.12 5.42 1.36
CA PHE A 153 -8.07 5.73 0.29
C PHE A 153 -7.75 5.01 -1.01
N PHE A 154 -6.51 5.06 -1.49
CA PHE A 154 -6.15 4.31 -2.69
C PHE A 154 -6.26 2.80 -2.49
N LEU A 155 -6.02 2.28 -1.28
CA LEU A 155 -6.30 0.90 -0.91
C LEU A 155 -7.79 0.56 -1.01
N HIS A 156 -8.68 1.45 -0.56
CA HIS A 156 -10.12 1.25 -0.68
C HIS A 156 -10.58 1.21 -2.14
N HIS A 157 -10.18 2.19 -2.95
CA HIS A 157 -10.58 2.27 -4.36
C HIS A 157 -9.99 1.12 -5.19
N SER A 158 -8.72 0.76 -4.95
CA SER A 158 -8.08 -0.37 -5.64
C SER A 158 -8.75 -1.70 -5.29
N ALA A 159 -9.17 -1.92 -4.03
CA ALA A 159 -9.92 -3.11 -3.64
C ALA A 159 -11.29 -3.16 -4.33
N LYS A 160 -12.05 -2.05 -4.32
CA LYS A 160 -13.38 -1.94 -4.96
C LYS A 160 -13.30 -2.16 -6.47
N ALA A 161 -12.27 -1.65 -7.12
CA ALA A 161 -12.02 -1.82 -8.56
C ALA A 161 -11.24 -3.11 -8.91
N ARG A 162 -10.87 -3.92 -7.91
CA ARG A 162 -10.09 -5.16 -8.01
C ARG A 162 -8.80 -4.99 -8.81
N ALA A 163 -8.09 -3.89 -8.56
CA ALA A 163 -6.89 -3.51 -9.29
C ALA A 163 -5.75 -4.51 -9.05
N ILE A 164 -5.13 -4.95 -10.14
CA ILE A 164 -4.02 -5.89 -10.17
C ILE A 164 -2.97 -5.42 -11.18
N TYR A 165 -1.71 -5.68 -10.87
CA TYR A 165 -0.58 -5.19 -11.63
C TYR A 165 0.43 -6.32 -11.86
N PRO A 166 0.99 -6.46 -13.07
CA PRO A 166 1.98 -7.49 -13.35
C PRO A 166 3.31 -7.14 -12.69
N THR A 167 3.73 -7.93 -11.71
CA THR A 167 5.05 -7.82 -11.06
C THR A 167 5.82 -9.13 -11.17
N TYR A 168 7.15 -9.07 -11.10
CA TYR A 168 7.97 -10.27 -11.11
C TYR A 168 7.82 -11.02 -9.80
N SER A 169 7.51 -12.31 -9.89
CA SER A 169 7.41 -13.23 -8.77
C SER A 169 8.70 -14.04 -8.66
N TYR A 170 9.35 -13.97 -7.50
CA TYR A 170 10.61 -14.69 -7.25
C TYR A 170 10.39 -16.17 -7.00
N ALA A 171 9.30 -16.55 -6.32
CA ALA A 171 8.96 -17.95 -6.07
C ALA A 171 8.66 -18.74 -7.36
N TYR A 172 8.10 -18.08 -8.38
CA TYR A 172 7.71 -18.72 -9.64
C TYR A 172 8.56 -18.29 -10.84
N GLN A 173 9.52 -17.38 -10.64
CA GLN A 173 10.42 -16.84 -11.66
C GLN A 173 9.72 -16.29 -12.91
N ARG A 174 8.53 -15.67 -12.75
CA ARG A 174 7.71 -15.15 -13.86
C ARG A 174 6.86 -13.96 -13.43
N LEU A 175 6.29 -13.23 -14.39
CA LEU A 175 5.31 -12.19 -14.09
C LEU A 175 4.02 -12.79 -13.54
N ARG A 176 3.50 -12.20 -12.46
CA ARG A 176 2.22 -12.55 -11.85
C ARG A 176 1.39 -11.30 -11.59
N GLN A 177 0.08 -11.49 -11.59
CA GLN A 177 -0.86 -10.46 -11.18
C GLN A 177 -0.79 -10.28 -9.67
N THR A 178 -0.45 -9.06 -9.24
CA THR A 178 -0.21 -8.68 -7.86
C THR A 178 -1.17 -7.56 -7.49
N LYS A 179 -1.74 -7.59 -6.28
CA LYS A 179 -2.66 -6.55 -5.83
C LYS A 179 -1.91 -5.25 -5.60
N PHE A 180 -2.60 -4.12 -5.76
CA PHE A 180 -2.06 -2.79 -5.47
C PHE A 180 -1.22 -2.71 -4.18
N ILE A 181 -1.74 -3.26 -3.07
CA ILE A 181 -1.09 -3.23 -1.75
C ILE A 181 0.21 -4.03 -1.66
N ASP A 182 0.39 -5.01 -2.55
CA ASP A 182 1.53 -5.93 -2.55
C ASP A 182 2.57 -5.58 -3.63
N VAL A 183 2.33 -4.53 -4.44
CA VAL A 183 3.27 -4.08 -5.46
C VAL A 183 4.58 -3.64 -4.79
N PRO A 184 5.74 -4.20 -5.19
CA PRO A 184 7.02 -3.88 -4.59
C PRO A 184 7.45 -2.40 -4.68
N ILE A 185 8.19 -1.96 -3.67
CA ILE A 185 8.84 -0.66 -3.60
C ILE A 185 10.26 -0.81 -4.18
N GLU A 186 10.51 -0.21 -5.35
CA GLU A 186 11.74 -0.40 -6.12
C GLU A 186 12.99 0.04 -5.33
N SER A 187 12.93 1.25 -4.76
CA SER A 187 14.01 1.84 -3.97
C SER A 187 14.29 1.14 -2.63
N CYS A 188 13.40 0.25 -2.16
CA CYS A 188 13.58 -0.55 -0.95
C CYS A 188 13.92 -2.01 -1.27
N GLY A 189 14.73 -2.23 -2.31
CA GLY A 189 15.20 -3.57 -2.70
C GLY A 189 14.07 -4.46 -3.22
N LYS A 190 13.06 -3.88 -3.87
CA LYS A 190 11.87 -4.59 -4.37
C LYS A 190 11.10 -5.35 -3.28
N ALA A 191 11.16 -4.84 -2.04
CA ALA A 191 10.35 -5.35 -0.94
C ALA A 191 8.89 -4.91 -1.08
N SER A 192 7.98 -5.77 -0.64
CA SER A 192 6.56 -5.39 -0.46
C SER A 192 6.40 -4.27 0.58
N PRO A 193 5.35 -3.42 0.49
CA PRO A 193 5.10 -2.38 1.48
C PRO A 193 4.99 -2.91 2.92
N LEU A 194 4.41 -4.11 3.10
CA LEU A 194 4.34 -4.76 4.41
C LEU A 194 5.72 -5.09 4.96
N ARG A 195 6.62 -5.67 4.15
CA ARG A 195 7.98 -5.98 4.59
C ARG A 195 8.73 -4.72 5.02
N VAL A 196 8.61 -3.64 4.24
CA VAL A 196 9.26 -2.37 4.56
C VAL A 196 8.72 -1.82 5.89
N ALA A 197 7.41 -1.88 6.14
CA ALA A 197 6.80 -1.47 7.41
C ALA A 197 7.32 -2.30 8.61
N LEU A 198 7.50 -3.62 8.43
CA LEU A 198 8.06 -4.50 9.45
C LEU A 198 9.53 -4.18 9.75
N GLN A 199 10.33 -3.90 8.71
CA GLN A 199 11.75 -3.51 8.85
C GLN A 199 11.90 -2.16 9.58
N ALA A 200 10.97 -1.22 9.31
CA ALA A 200 10.89 0.07 9.98
C ALA A 200 10.32 0.00 11.41
N SER A 201 9.89 -1.18 11.88
CA SER A 201 9.24 -1.37 13.19
C SER A 201 8.02 -0.44 13.37
N ALA A 202 7.17 -0.32 12.35
CA ALA A 202 5.99 0.57 12.35
C ALA A 202 4.67 -0.23 12.54
N PRO A 203 4.28 -0.59 13.78
CA PRO A 203 3.16 -1.50 14.05
C PRO A 203 1.80 -0.94 13.60
N ASP A 204 1.61 0.38 13.63
CA ASP A 204 0.44 1.08 13.14
C ASP A 204 0.26 0.91 11.62
N VAL A 205 1.31 1.12 10.84
CA VAL A 205 1.30 0.90 9.39
C VAL A 205 1.13 -0.58 9.07
N VAL A 206 1.81 -1.46 9.80
CA VAL A 206 1.64 -2.93 9.67
C VAL A 206 0.20 -3.35 9.90
N LEU A 207 -0.45 -2.85 10.97
CA LEU A 207 -1.85 -3.16 11.25
C LEU A 207 -2.75 -2.72 10.10
N ILE A 208 -2.56 -1.50 9.57
CA ILE A 208 -3.34 -0.97 8.45
C ILE A 208 -3.15 -1.84 7.20
N LEU A 209 -1.91 -2.13 6.82
CA LEU A 209 -1.62 -2.94 5.63
C LEU A 209 -2.23 -4.35 5.76
N LEU A 210 -2.07 -5.00 6.90
CA LEU A 210 -2.69 -6.31 7.15
C LEU A 210 -4.21 -6.24 7.13
N ARG A 211 -4.83 -5.21 7.73
CA ARG A 211 -6.29 -5.01 7.69
C ARG A 211 -6.81 -4.81 6.28
N HIS A 212 -6.05 -4.13 5.42
CA HIS A 212 -6.37 -3.94 4.00
C HIS A 212 -5.95 -5.11 3.09
N GLY A 213 -5.48 -6.21 3.69
CA GLY A 213 -5.27 -7.46 2.97
C GLY A 213 -3.89 -7.62 2.33
N ALA A 214 -2.87 -6.95 2.87
CA ALA A 214 -1.48 -7.23 2.49
C ALA A 214 -1.16 -8.71 2.73
N ASN A 215 -0.37 -9.30 1.85
CA ASN A 215 0.04 -10.70 2.00
C ASN A 215 1.07 -10.82 3.15
N PRO A 216 0.77 -11.58 4.23
CA PRO A 216 1.69 -11.74 5.36
C PRO A 216 2.97 -12.53 5.00
N CYS A 217 2.96 -13.23 3.87
CA CYS A 217 4.11 -13.93 3.31
C CYS A 217 4.30 -13.46 1.85
N PRO A 218 4.76 -12.22 1.64
CA PRO A 218 4.89 -11.62 0.31
C PRO A 218 5.91 -12.37 -0.53
N ASP A 219 5.66 -12.44 -1.83
CA ASP A 219 6.56 -13.06 -2.82
C ASP A 219 7.50 -12.01 -3.42
N ASP A 220 8.30 -11.39 -2.53
CA ASP A 220 9.23 -10.30 -2.85
C ASP A 220 10.70 -10.76 -2.82
N GLY A 221 10.94 -12.07 -2.88
CA GLY A 221 12.29 -12.66 -2.87
C GLY A 221 13.00 -12.63 -1.51
N GLY A 222 12.42 -11.96 -0.51
CA GLY A 222 12.97 -11.92 0.84
C GLY A 222 12.66 -13.17 1.68
N ALA A 223 13.40 -13.38 2.76
CA ALA A 223 13.12 -14.41 3.76
C ALA A 223 11.71 -14.23 4.38
N SER A 224 11.17 -15.28 5.02
CA SER A 224 9.88 -15.19 5.71
C SER A 224 9.84 -13.99 6.67
N PRO A 225 8.88 -13.06 6.55
CA PRO A 225 8.85 -11.87 7.41
C PRO A 225 8.74 -12.21 8.89
N VAL A 226 8.05 -13.31 9.24
CA VAL A 226 8.00 -13.81 10.63
C VAL A 226 9.41 -14.19 11.09
N LEU A 227 10.13 -15.00 10.31
CA LEU A 227 11.47 -15.45 10.70
C LEU A 227 12.45 -14.28 10.83
N SER A 228 12.40 -13.30 9.93
CA SER A 228 13.24 -12.10 10.02
C SER A 228 13.00 -11.30 11.30
N LEU A 229 11.74 -11.21 11.77
CA LEU A 229 11.43 -10.58 13.06
C LEU A 229 11.94 -11.42 14.24
N LEU A 230 11.82 -12.74 14.17
CA LEU A 230 12.32 -13.63 15.22
C LEU A 230 13.84 -13.57 15.34
N GLU A 231 14.55 -13.49 14.21
CA GLU A 231 16.01 -13.33 14.18
C GLU A 231 16.42 -12.02 14.86
N LYS A 232 15.79 -10.90 14.49
CA LYS A 232 16.05 -9.59 15.12
C LYS A 232 15.72 -9.56 16.61
N LEU A 233 14.68 -10.27 17.04
CA LEU A 233 14.32 -10.39 18.46
C LEU A 233 15.28 -11.30 19.22
N ALA A 234 15.75 -12.38 18.60
CA ALA A 234 16.72 -13.30 19.20
C ALA A 234 18.09 -12.65 19.41
N GLU A 235 18.45 -11.66 18.59
CA GLU A 235 19.66 -10.84 18.75
C GLU A 235 19.58 -9.82 19.90
N CYS A 236 18.40 -9.61 20.51
CA CYS A 236 18.26 -8.65 21.60
C CYS A 236 18.92 -9.17 22.89
N GLU A 237 19.90 -8.42 23.39
CA GLU A 237 20.58 -8.73 24.65
C GLU A 237 19.64 -8.64 25.86
N ASN A 238 19.92 -9.44 26.88
CA ASN A 238 19.25 -9.42 28.19
C ASN A 238 17.71 -9.59 28.13
N ARG A 239 17.18 -10.24 27.08
CA ARG A 239 15.73 -10.41 26.88
C ARG A 239 14.95 -9.07 26.86
N CYS A 240 15.63 -7.98 26.47
CA CYS A 240 15.02 -6.67 26.36
C CYS A 240 14.52 -6.42 24.93
N TYR A 241 13.25 -6.75 24.69
CA TYR A 241 12.66 -6.67 23.35
C TYR A 241 12.04 -5.30 23.07
N PRO A 242 12.38 -4.62 21.96
CA PRO A 242 11.73 -3.37 21.57
C PRO A 242 10.22 -3.56 21.39
N PHE A 243 9.42 -2.74 22.08
CA PHE A 243 7.96 -2.86 22.09
C PHE A 243 7.35 -2.85 20.68
N GLN A 244 7.86 -1.99 19.80
CA GLN A 244 7.39 -1.86 18.42
C GLN A 244 7.65 -3.15 17.63
N LEU A 245 8.80 -3.79 17.83
CA LEU A 245 9.17 -5.02 17.15
C LEU A 245 8.31 -6.20 17.61
N VAL A 246 8.07 -6.31 18.93
CA VAL A 246 7.15 -7.29 19.50
C VAL A 246 5.71 -7.07 19.00
N SER A 247 5.29 -5.81 18.90
CA SER A 247 3.97 -5.45 18.37
C SER A 247 3.82 -5.87 16.90
N CYS A 248 4.83 -5.63 16.07
CA CYS A 248 4.86 -6.10 14.68
C CYS A 248 4.77 -7.62 14.59
N LEU A 249 5.53 -8.36 15.41
CA LEU A 249 5.46 -9.82 15.47
C LEU A 249 4.06 -10.30 15.85
N LYS A 250 3.49 -9.76 16.93
CA LYS A 250 2.14 -10.13 17.40
C LYS A 250 1.09 -9.87 16.32
N LEU A 251 1.16 -8.75 15.60
CA LEU A 251 0.26 -8.45 14.50
C LEU A 251 0.39 -9.45 13.36
N LEU A 252 1.62 -9.78 12.96
CA LEU A 252 1.87 -10.72 11.88
C LEU A 252 1.42 -12.15 12.24
N LEU A 253 1.69 -12.62 13.47
CA LEU A 253 1.25 -13.92 13.99
C LEU A 253 -0.28 -14.08 14.02
N ARG A 254 -1.03 -12.97 14.09
CA ARG A 254 -2.50 -13.01 13.98
C ARG A 254 -2.99 -13.37 12.58
N THR A 255 -2.13 -13.27 11.57
CA THR A 255 -2.48 -13.48 10.15
C THR A 255 -1.90 -14.75 9.55
N VAL A 256 -0.98 -15.43 10.24
CA VAL A 256 -0.39 -16.72 9.79
C VAL A 256 -0.92 -17.87 10.64
N ARG A 257 -1.24 -19.02 10.00
CA ARG A 257 -1.76 -20.20 10.72
C ARG A 257 -0.67 -20.90 11.51
N MET A 258 0.45 -21.15 10.85
CA MET A 258 1.64 -21.78 11.37
C MET A 258 2.86 -20.95 10.97
N VAL A 259 3.87 -20.93 11.83
CA VAL A 259 5.18 -20.36 11.51
C VAL A 259 6.03 -21.46 10.88
N GLU A 260 6.31 -21.36 9.59
CA GLU A 260 7.12 -22.34 8.87
C GLU A 260 8.61 -21.97 8.90
N LEU A 261 9.44 -22.95 9.27
CA LEU A 261 10.89 -22.89 9.09
C LEU A 261 11.25 -23.16 7.61
N PRO A 262 12.44 -22.74 7.14
CA PRO A 262 12.87 -22.99 5.76
C PRO A 262 12.94 -24.49 5.44
N TYR A 263 13.41 -25.29 6.41
CA TYR A 263 13.27 -26.74 6.40
C TYR A 263 11.97 -27.12 7.11
N LYS A 264 11.14 -27.96 6.49
CA LYS A 264 9.80 -28.35 7.00
C LYS A 264 9.84 -29.74 7.65
N PRO A 265 10.29 -29.87 8.91
CA PRO A 265 10.21 -31.15 9.60
C PRO A 265 8.74 -31.54 9.80
N HIS A 266 8.38 -32.74 9.34
CA HIS A 266 7.03 -33.29 9.52
C HIS A 266 6.83 -33.91 10.91
N LEU A 267 7.91 -34.25 11.61
CA LEU A 267 7.86 -34.86 12.94
C LEU A 267 7.82 -33.78 14.02
N TYR A 268 6.83 -33.89 14.91
CA TYR A 268 6.64 -32.99 16.05
C TYR A 268 7.93 -32.80 16.87
N ALA A 269 8.59 -33.90 17.26
CA ALA A 269 9.77 -33.86 18.11
C ALA A 269 10.91 -33.05 17.48
N VAL A 270 11.19 -33.30 16.19
CA VAL A 270 12.23 -32.60 15.43
C VAL A 270 11.89 -31.13 15.30
N ARG A 271 10.63 -30.80 14.98
CA ARG A 271 10.20 -29.41 14.85
C ARG A 271 10.34 -28.65 16.16
N ARG A 272 9.93 -29.26 17.28
CA ARG A 272 10.05 -28.69 18.62
C ARG A 272 11.52 -28.42 18.95
N GLU A 273 12.39 -29.40 18.75
CA GLU A 273 13.82 -29.28 19.01
C GLU A 273 14.45 -28.12 18.19
N MET A 274 14.13 -28.01 16.90
CA MET A 274 14.64 -26.92 16.06
C MET A 274 14.20 -25.53 16.54
N PHE A 275 12.93 -25.38 16.95
CA PHE A 275 12.43 -24.10 17.46
C PHE A 275 13.04 -23.74 18.82
N HIS A 276 13.20 -24.70 19.73
CA HIS A 276 13.91 -24.46 20.99
C HIS A 276 15.38 -24.12 20.74
N ALA A 277 16.09 -24.87 19.90
CA ALA A 277 17.50 -24.62 19.62
C ALA A 277 17.79 -23.20 19.10
N LYS A 278 16.86 -22.61 18.34
CA LYS A 278 17.05 -21.26 17.75
C LYS A 278 16.34 -20.14 18.51
N TYR A 279 15.20 -20.42 19.16
CA TYR A 279 14.29 -19.40 19.69
C TYR A 279 13.80 -19.70 21.12
N GLU A 280 14.56 -20.45 21.92
CA GLU A 280 14.22 -20.81 23.31
C GLU A 280 13.77 -19.61 24.15
N ALA A 281 14.55 -18.54 24.20
CA ALA A 281 14.22 -17.35 24.99
C ALA A 281 12.87 -16.72 24.56
N LEU A 282 12.59 -16.66 23.24
CA LEU A 282 11.33 -16.10 22.73
C LEU A 282 10.11 -16.97 23.06
N LEU A 283 10.32 -18.28 23.18
CA LEU A 283 9.29 -19.23 23.60
C LEU A 283 9.03 -19.15 25.10
N GLU A 284 10.08 -19.13 25.92
CA GLU A 284 10.00 -19.00 27.38
C GLU A 284 9.32 -17.70 27.79
N ASP A 285 9.65 -16.60 27.11
CA ASP A 285 9.10 -15.27 27.40
C ASP A 285 7.70 -15.06 26.78
N GLY A 286 7.15 -16.08 26.09
CA GLY A 286 5.78 -16.07 25.57
C GLY A 286 5.56 -15.16 24.35
N LEU A 287 6.62 -14.79 23.62
CA LEU A 287 6.50 -14.03 22.36
C LEU A 287 6.02 -14.91 21.20
N LEU A 288 6.34 -16.21 21.26
CA LEU A 288 5.93 -17.22 20.28
C LEU A 288 4.95 -18.21 20.91
N PRO A 289 3.72 -18.35 20.36
CA PRO A 289 2.78 -19.35 20.85
C PRO A 289 3.20 -20.76 20.38
N PRO A 290 3.46 -21.72 21.30
CA PRO A 290 3.85 -23.10 20.97
C PRO A 290 2.95 -23.78 19.95
N ASP A 291 1.64 -23.52 20.05
CA ASP A 291 0.61 -24.07 19.17
C ASP A 291 0.77 -23.66 17.70
N GLN A 292 1.39 -22.52 17.40
CA GLN A 292 1.63 -22.07 16.02
C GLN A 292 2.99 -22.47 15.47
N VAL A 293 3.93 -22.88 16.33
CA VAL A 293 5.31 -23.23 15.92
C VAL A 293 5.49 -24.73 15.79
N TYR A 294 5.00 -25.55 16.72
CA TYR A 294 5.12 -27.01 16.67
C TYR A 294 3.89 -27.76 17.19
N GLY A 295 2.94 -27.06 17.84
CA GLY A 295 1.67 -27.65 18.28
C GLY A 295 0.56 -27.58 17.22
N VAL A 296 -0.69 -27.53 17.70
CA VAL A 296 -1.88 -27.43 16.86
C VAL A 296 -2.57 -26.10 17.13
N PRO A 297 -2.68 -25.19 16.15
CA PRO A 297 -3.35 -23.91 16.36
C PRO A 297 -4.82 -24.11 16.72
N THR A 298 -5.32 -23.26 17.62
CA THR A 298 -6.74 -23.28 17.99
C THR A 298 -7.63 -23.19 16.75
N LEU A 299 -8.77 -23.89 16.77
CA LEU A 299 -9.77 -23.81 15.70
C LEU A 299 -10.19 -22.35 15.43
N LYS A 300 -10.35 -21.56 16.50
CA LYS A 300 -10.67 -20.13 16.41
C LYS A 300 -9.65 -19.35 15.55
N HIS A 301 -8.35 -19.56 15.79
CA HIS A 301 -7.29 -18.90 15.03
C HIS A 301 -7.25 -19.38 13.57
N THR A 302 -7.35 -20.69 13.37
CA THR A 302 -7.40 -21.29 12.03
C THR A 302 -8.56 -20.72 11.21
N CYS A 303 -9.75 -20.60 11.81
CA CYS A 303 -10.91 -19.97 11.18
C CYS A 303 -10.67 -18.50 10.86
N ARG A 304 -10.04 -17.71 11.75
CA ARG A 304 -9.69 -16.31 11.44
C ARG A 304 -8.81 -16.23 10.20
N CYS A 305 -7.72 -16.97 10.15
CA CYS A 305 -6.82 -16.96 9.00
C CYS A 305 -7.55 -17.38 7.73
N LEU A 306 -8.33 -18.48 7.77
CA LEU A 306 -9.06 -18.97 6.60
C LEU A 306 -10.10 -17.96 6.09
N VAL A 307 -10.90 -17.35 6.97
CA VAL A 307 -11.88 -16.33 6.58
C VAL A 307 -11.17 -15.11 5.99
N ARG A 308 -10.07 -14.67 6.62
CA ARG A 308 -9.28 -13.55 6.10
C ARG A 308 -8.65 -13.86 4.74
N ASP A 309 -8.13 -15.07 4.53
CA ASP A 309 -7.57 -15.49 3.24
C ASP A 309 -8.63 -15.40 2.13
N VAL A 310 -9.84 -15.93 2.39
CA VAL A 310 -10.96 -15.85 1.43
C VAL A 310 -11.36 -14.40 1.16
N LEU A 311 -11.51 -13.57 2.19
CA LEU A 311 -11.84 -12.15 2.01
C LEU A 311 -10.74 -11.39 1.26
N ARG A 312 -9.47 -11.66 1.58
CA ARG A 312 -8.32 -11.07 0.91
C ARG A 312 -8.36 -11.40 -0.56
N ASP A 313 -8.52 -12.67 -0.93
CA ASP A 313 -8.51 -13.16 -2.31
C ASP A 313 -9.66 -12.60 -3.15
N ASN A 314 -10.76 -12.23 -2.48
CA ASN A 314 -11.92 -11.59 -3.10
C ASN A 314 -11.93 -10.05 -3.01
N PHE A 315 -10.83 -9.40 -2.59
CA PHE A 315 -10.73 -7.93 -2.45
C PHE A 315 -11.75 -7.34 -1.48
N GLN A 316 -12.12 -8.10 -0.45
CA GLN A 316 -13.15 -7.73 0.52
C GLN A 316 -12.58 -7.29 1.88
N LEU A 317 -11.26 -7.17 2.05
CA LEU A 317 -10.69 -6.64 3.30
C LEU A 317 -10.50 -5.11 3.23
N PRO A 318 -10.74 -4.37 4.34
CA PRO A 318 -11.36 -4.81 5.59
C PRO A 318 -12.91 -4.81 5.51
N GLY A 319 -13.51 -4.06 4.57
CA GLY A 319 -14.94 -3.71 4.60
C GLY A 319 -15.92 -4.90 4.53
N GLY A 320 -15.53 -6.00 3.91
CA GLY A 320 -16.29 -7.24 3.86
C GLY A 320 -16.42 -7.95 5.20
N VAL A 321 -15.48 -7.74 6.14
CA VAL A 321 -15.61 -8.29 7.50
C VAL A 321 -16.87 -7.73 8.19
N LEU A 322 -17.17 -6.45 7.97
CA LEU A 322 -18.34 -5.78 8.54
C LEU A 322 -19.66 -6.29 7.95
N LYS A 323 -19.61 -6.90 6.75
CA LYS A 323 -20.77 -7.46 6.06
C LYS A 323 -21.06 -8.91 6.46
N LEU A 324 -20.14 -9.57 7.17
CA LEU A 324 -20.37 -10.93 7.65
C LEU A 324 -21.46 -10.93 8.73
N PRO A 325 -22.42 -11.87 8.71
CA PRO A 325 -23.48 -12.00 9.71
C PRO A 325 -22.95 -12.61 11.00
N LEU A 326 -21.97 -11.95 11.63
CA LEU A 326 -21.26 -12.38 12.82
C LEU A 326 -21.39 -11.32 13.93
N PRO A 327 -21.33 -11.72 15.22
CA PRO A 327 -21.26 -10.77 16.32
C PRO A 327 -20.08 -9.79 16.16
N ARG A 328 -20.26 -8.53 16.58
CA ARG A 328 -19.22 -7.47 16.49
C ARG A 328 -17.87 -7.88 17.07
N LYS A 329 -17.85 -8.66 18.16
CA LYS A 329 -16.61 -9.18 18.76
C LYS A 329 -15.85 -10.12 17.81
N MET A 330 -16.56 -10.95 17.06
CA MET A 330 -15.94 -11.83 16.04
C MET A 330 -15.50 -11.03 14.81
N GLN A 331 -16.28 -10.02 14.40
CA GLN A 331 -15.85 -9.11 13.33
C GLN A 331 -14.54 -8.40 13.69
N LYS A 332 -14.41 -7.85 14.91
CA LYS A 332 -13.16 -7.25 15.42
C LYS A 332 -12.01 -8.26 15.44
N TYR A 333 -12.27 -9.50 15.87
CA TYR A 333 -11.28 -10.58 15.86
C TYR A 333 -10.72 -10.87 14.46
N ILE A 334 -11.62 -10.93 13.46
CA ILE A 334 -11.26 -11.18 12.07
C ILE A 334 -10.57 -9.96 11.46
N ASP A 335 -10.95 -8.75 11.86
CA ASP A 335 -10.38 -7.47 11.40
C ASP A 335 -9.13 -7.04 12.19
N LEU A 336 -8.58 -7.89 13.06
CA LEU A 336 -7.36 -7.63 13.83
C LEU A 336 -7.44 -6.47 14.84
N LEU A 337 -8.67 -6.06 15.23
CA LEU A 337 -8.94 -4.94 16.14
C LEU A 337 -9.16 -5.36 17.60
N ASP A 338 -8.90 -6.63 17.92
CA ASP A 338 -9.16 -7.22 19.24
C ASP A 338 -7.92 -7.38 20.13
#